data_AF-A6KAQ5-F1
#
_entry.id   AF-A6KAQ5-F1
#
_cell.length_a   1.000
_cell.length_b   1.000
_cell.length_c   1.000
_cell.angle_alpha   90.00
_cell.angle_beta   90.00
_cell.angle_gamma   90.00
#
_symmetry.space_group_name_H-M   'P 1'
#
loop_
_entity.id
_entity.type
_entity.pdbx_description
1 polymer ?
#
loop_
_entity_poly.entity_id
_entity_poly.type
_entity_poly.pdbx_seq_one_letter_code
_entity_poly.pdbx_strand_id
1 'polypeptide(L)'
;MSNRFWGWGREDDEFYRRIKGAGLQLFRPLGITTGYQTFRHLHDPAWRKRDQKRIAAQKQEQFKVDREGGLNTVRYRVDSRTALSVGGAPCTVLNVMLDCDKTATPWCTFG
;
A
#
# COMPACT_ATOMS: atom_id res chain seq x y z
N MET A 1 8.78 0.91 -2.71
CA MET A 1 7.53 1.67 -2.57
C MET A 1 7.77 2.80 -1.59
N SER A 2 7.20 3.98 -1.79
CA SER A 2 7.28 5.11 -0.84
C SER A 2 6.57 4.81 0.47
N ASN A 3 7.05 5.38 1.58
CA ASN A 3 6.40 5.29 2.89
C ASN A 3 5.40 6.42 3.14
N ARG A 4 5.13 7.27 2.14
CA ARG A 4 4.40 8.55 2.33
C ARG A 4 2.88 8.44 2.11
N PHE A 5 2.40 7.30 1.66
CA PHE A 5 0.99 7.09 1.32
C PHE A 5 0.22 6.52 2.53
N TRP A 6 -0.59 7.37 3.15
CA TRP A 6 -1.54 6.98 4.20
C TRP A 6 -2.97 7.14 3.68
N GLY A 7 -3.86 6.20 4.01
CA GLY A 7 -5.18 6.09 3.39
C GLY A 7 -5.15 5.36 2.03
N TRP A 8 -6.26 5.37 1.30
CA TRP A 8 -6.41 4.61 0.05
C TRP A 8 -5.85 5.36 -1.17
N GLY A 9 -4.98 4.68 -1.92
CA GLY A 9 -4.62 4.95 -3.31
C GLY A 9 -3.32 5.73 -3.53
N ARG A 10 -2.81 5.63 -4.77
CA ARG A 10 -1.63 6.32 -5.34
C ARG A 10 -0.27 5.71 -5.00
N GLU A 11 -0.17 4.77 -4.07
CA GLU A 11 1.11 4.14 -3.72
C GLU A 11 1.60 3.22 -4.85
N ASP A 12 0.66 2.53 -5.51
CA ASP A 12 0.90 1.65 -6.65
C ASP A 12 1.28 2.43 -7.92
N ASP A 13 0.60 3.54 -8.19
CA ASP A 13 0.92 4.47 -9.28
C ASP A 13 2.35 5.06 -9.12
N GLU A 14 2.73 5.42 -7.90
CA GLU A 14 4.08 5.88 -7.60
C GLU A 14 5.10 4.76 -7.75
N PHE A 15 4.78 3.55 -7.29
CA PHE A 15 5.66 2.40 -7.43
C PHE A 15 5.85 1.99 -8.90
N TYR A 16 4.81 2.08 -9.73
CA TYR A 16 4.92 1.90 -11.18
C TYR A 16 5.95 2.87 -11.80
N ARG A 17 5.93 4.15 -11.39
CA ARG A 17 6.92 5.13 -11.84
C ARG A 17 8.34 4.78 -11.38
N ARG A 18 8.51 4.20 -10.18
CA ARG A 18 9.81 3.70 -9.72
C ARG A 18 10.32 2.53 -10.55
N ILE A 19 9.46 1.56 -10.85
CA ILE A 19 9.80 0.42 -11.73
C ILE A 19 10.32 0.93 -13.07
N LYS A 20 9.58 1.85 -13.71
CA LYS A 20 9.98 2.44 -14.99
C LYS A 20 11.23 3.31 -14.89
N GLY A 21 11.35 4.10 -13.83
CA GLY A 21 12.54 4.92 -13.56
C GLY A 21 13.81 4.11 -13.34
N ALA A 22 13.69 2.87 -12.86
CA ALA A 22 14.80 1.92 -12.71
C ALA A 22 15.11 1.12 -14.00
N GLY A 23 14.45 1.43 -15.13
CA GLY A 23 14.64 0.70 -16.39
C GLY A 23 14.08 -0.73 -16.38
N LEU A 24 13.22 -1.07 -15.41
CA LEU A 24 12.67 -2.41 -15.28
C LEU A 24 11.46 -2.61 -16.19
N GLN A 25 11.37 -3.81 -16.77
CA GLN A 25 10.23 -4.24 -17.56
C GLN A 25 9.10 -4.75 -16.66
N LEU A 26 7.87 -4.33 -16.98
CA LEU A 26 6.65 -4.80 -16.32
C LEU A 26 5.96 -5.80 -17.24
N PHE A 27 5.65 -6.98 -16.73
CA PHE A 27 4.95 -8.03 -17.47
C PHE A 27 3.51 -8.18 -16.97
N ARG A 28 2.64 -8.66 -17.84
CA ARG A 28 1.25 -9.02 -17.53
C ARG A 28 0.94 -10.39 -18.14
N PRO A 29 0.02 -11.17 -17.57
CA PRO A 29 -0.40 -12.44 -18.16
C PRO A 29 -0.88 -12.25 -19.61
N LEU A 30 -0.47 -13.17 -20.48
CA LEU A 30 -0.93 -13.27 -21.86
C LEU A 30 -1.82 -14.53 -22.01
N GLY A 31 -2.80 -14.49 -22.90
CA GLY A 31 -3.67 -15.65 -23.18
C GLY A 31 -4.73 -15.96 -22.11
N ILE A 32 -5.00 -15.05 -21.17
CA ILE A 32 -6.09 -15.20 -20.21
C ILE A 32 -7.43 -14.96 -20.91
N THR A 33 -8.37 -15.90 -20.76
CA THR A 33 -9.70 -15.86 -21.41
C THR A 33 -10.83 -15.51 -20.45
N THR A 34 -10.59 -15.56 -19.14
CA THR A 34 -11.62 -15.40 -18.08
C THR A 34 -12.05 -13.95 -17.83
N GLY A 35 -11.39 -12.96 -18.45
CA GLY A 35 -11.75 -11.54 -18.35
C GLY A 35 -11.87 -11.07 -16.89
N TYR A 36 -12.98 -10.39 -16.57
CA TYR A 36 -13.25 -9.90 -15.21
C TYR A 36 -13.56 -10.99 -14.18
N GLN A 37 -13.79 -12.23 -14.61
CA GLN A 37 -14.01 -13.38 -13.72
C GLN A 37 -12.71 -14.08 -13.32
N THR A 38 -11.56 -13.58 -13.78
CA THR A 38 -10.24 -14.07 -13.37
C THR A 38 -10.04 -14.00 -11.85
N PHE A 39 -10.66 -13.02 -11.19
CA PHE A 39 -10.54 -12.82 -9.75
C PHE A 39 -11.91 -12.72 -9.08
N ARG A 40 -12.06 -13.40 -7.94
CA ARG A 40 -13.18 -13.16 -7.01
C ARG A 40 -12.80 -12.03 -6.05
N HIS A 41 -13.22 -10.80 -6.36
CA HIS A 41 -12.96 -9.63 -5.50
C HIS A 41 -14.03 -9.51 -4.40
N LEU A 42 -13.78 -10.16 -3.25
CA LEU A 42 -14.65 -10.14 -2.07
C LEU A 42 -14.51 -8.80 -1.31
N HIS A 43 -15.11 -7.74 -1.86
CA HIS A 43 -15.00 -6.38 -1.34
C HIS A 43 -16.33 -5.64 -1.49
N ASP A 44 -17.23 -5.82 -0.52
CA ASP A 44 -18.44 -5.02 -0.43
C ASP A 44 -18.07 -3.56 -0.11
N PRO A 45 -18.38 -2.59 -0.98
CA PRO A 45 -17.96 -1.20 -0.80
C PRO A 45 -18.76 -0.45 0.29
N ALA A 46 -19.94 -0.92 0.67
CA ALA A 46 -20.72 -0.35 1.76
C ALA A 46 -20.16 -0.80 3.12
N TRP A 47 -19.75 -2.07 3.23
CA TRP A 47 -19.15 -2.63 4.44
C TRP A 47 -17.66 -2.30 4.60
N ARG A 48 -16.89 -2.39 3.53
CA ARG A 48 -15.45 -2.07 3.49
C ARG A 48 -15.24 -0.76 2.74
N LYS A 49 -15.58 0.34 3.41
CA LYS A 49 -15.39 1.69 2.86
C LYS A 49 -13.90 1.97 2.66
N ARG A 50 -13.54 2.50 1.50
CA ARG A 50 -12.18 2.98 1.22
C ARG A 50 -11.96 4.32 1.92
N ASP A 51 -10.85 4.49 2.62
CA ASP A 51 -10.45 5.80 3.15
C ASP A 51 -9.87 6.69 2.03
N GLN A 52 -10.75 7.31 1.26
CA GLN A 52 -10.39 8.14 0.11
C GLN A 52 -10.28 9.63 0.46
N LYS A 53 -10.47 10.01 1.73
CA LYS A 53 -10.37 11.40 2.16
C LYS A 53 -8.96 11.91 1.83
N ARG A 54 -8.88 13.17 1.38
CA ARG A 54 -7.61 13.86 1.15
C ARG A 54 -7.49 15.03 2.10
N ILE A 55 -6.43 15.04 2.90
CA ILE A 55 -6.22 16.01 3.97
C ILE A 55 -5.17 17.03 3.52
N ALA A 56 -5.59 18.29 3.37
CA ALA A 56 -4.72 19.42 3.03
C ALA A 56 -3.72 19.11 1.89
N ALA A 57 -2.42 19.17 2.17
CA ALA A 57 -1.33 18.99 1.20
C ALA A 57 -1.29 17.58 0.56
N GLN A 58 -1.92 16.57 1.18
CA GLN A 58 -1.94 15.20 0.66
C GLN A 58 -2.45 15.12 -0.79
N LYS A 59 -3.43 15.97 -1.16
CA LYS A 59 -3.99 16.00 -2.51
C LYS A 59 -2.94 16.34 -3.57
N GLN A 60 -1.96 17.17 -3.23
CA GLN A 60 -0.86 17.57 -4.12
C GLN A 60 0.31 16.59 -4.04
N GLU A 61 0.67 16.16 -2.83
CA GLU A 61 1.82 15.27 -2.59
C GLU A 61 1.66 13.88 -3.23
N GLN A 62 0.43 13.36 -3.33
CA GLN A 62 0.14 12.02 -3.87
C GLN A 62 0.52 11.79 -5.35
N PHE A 63 0.86 12.87 -6.09
CA PHE A 63 1.27 12.80 -7.49
C PHE A 63 2.78 12.91 -7.69
N LYS A 64 3.56 13.18 -6.63
CA LYS A 64 5.02 13.26 -6.72
C LYS A 64 5.63 11.86 -6.70
N VAL A 65 6.82 11.71 -7.29
CA VAL A 65 7.66 10.52 -7.05
C VAL A 65 8.51 10.83 -5.84
N ASP A 66 8.46 9.99 -4.83
CA ASP A 66 9.33 10.10 -3.67
C ASP A 66 10.69 9.49 -4.02
N ARG A 67 11.75 10.31 -4.00
CA ARG A 67 13.12 9.88 -4.33
C ARG A 67 13.96 9.58 -3.09
N GLU A 68 13.45 9.91 -1.91
CA GLU A 68 14.21 9.87 -0.66
C GLU A 68 13.77 8.69 0.21
N GLY A 69 12.47 8.37 0.19
CA GLY A 69 11.86 7.35 1.01
C GLY A 69 11.75 5.98 0.35
N GLY A 70 11.63 4.93 1.17
CA GLY A 70 11.23 3.59 0.74
C GLY A 70 11.69 2.50 1.70
N LEU A 71 12.10 1.34 1.15
CA LEU A 71 12.45 0.14 1.92
C LEU A 71 13.54 0.39 2.97
N ASN A 72 14.54 1.20 2.66
CA ASN A 72 15.65 1.53 3.55
C ASN A 72 15.34 2.64 4.57
N THR A 73 14.18 3.30 4.48
CA THR A 73 13.80 4.39 5.39
C THR A 73 12.48 4.18 6.11
N VAL A 74 11.82 3.03 5.92
CA VAL A 74 10.58 2.71 6.64
C VAL A 74 10.85 2.58 8.14
N ARG A 75 10.10 3.33 8.94
CA ARG A 75 10.21 3.30 10.41
C ARG A 75 9.05 2.48 10.96
N TYR A 76 9.37 1.37 11.61
CA TYR A 76 8.38 0.48 12.18
C TYR A 76 8.99 -0.37 13.30
N ARG A 77 8.13 -0.96 14.13
CA ARG A 77 8.49 -2.07 15.01
C ARG A 77 7.51 -3.22 14.81
N VAL A 78 8.00 -4.45 14.85
CA VAL A 78 7.14 -5.63 14.97
C VAL A 78 6.81 -5.80 16.45
N ASP A 79 5.55 -5.56 16.80
CA ASP A 79 5.06 -5.66 18.17
C ASP A 79 4.94 -7.12 18.61
N SER A 80 4.45 -8.00 17.73
CA SER A 80 4.36 -9.43 18.00
C SER A 80 4.32 -10.26 16.71
N ARG A 81 4.64 -11.55 16.85
CA ARG A 81 4.62 -12.56 15.79
C ARG A 81 3.83 -13.77 16.28
N THR A 82 2.78 -14.13 15.56
CA THR A 82 1.90 -15.23 15.96
C THR A 82 1.76 -16.22 14.81
N ALA A 83 2.13 -17.48 15.06
CA ALA A 83 1.79 -18.57 14.16
C ALA A 83 0.29 -18.85 14.25
N LEU A 84 -0.39 -18.90 13.12
CA LEU A 84 -1.83 -19.12 13.01
C LEU A 84 -2.12 -20.22 11.98
N SER A 85 -3.21 -20.95 12.16
CA SER A 85 -3.72 -21.89 11.16
C SER A 85 -5.21 -21.64 10.93
N VAL A 86 -5.62 -21.56 9.66
CA VAL A 86 -7.02 -21.39 9.26
C VAL A 86 -7.40 -22.57 8.40
N GLY A 87 -8.27 -23.44 8.92
CA GLY A 87 -8.65 -24.68 8.22
C GLY A 87 -7.47 -25.61 7.92
N GLY A 88 -6.43 -25.61 8.77
CA GLY A 88 -5.20 -26.37 8.57
C GLY A 88 -4.13 -25.65 7.74
N ALA A 89 -4.46 -24.58 7.01
CA ALA A 89 -3.48 -23.81 6.25
C ALA A 89 -2.68 -22.87 7.19
N PRO A 90 -1.34 -23.00 7.28
CA PRO A 90 -0.54 -22.19 8.19
C PRO A 90 -0.29 -20.77 7.63
N CYS A 91 -0.24 -19.78 8.52
CA CYS A 91 0.20 -18.43 8.23
C CYS A 91 0.89 -17.78 9.45
N THR A 92 1.55 -16.65 9.24
CA THR A 92 2.15 -15.85 10.32
C THR A 92 1.52 -14.48 10.35
N VAL A 93 0.97 -14.11 11.50
CA VAL A 93 0.48 -12.75 11.75
C VAL A 93 1.64 -11.92 12.30
N LEU A 94 1.93 -10.80 11.65
CA LEU A 94 2.86 -9.78 12.14
C LEU A 94 2.06 -8.57 12.57
N ASN A 95 2.06 -8.27 13.87
CA ASN A 95 1.50 -7.02 14.36
C ASN A 95 2.55 -5.93 14.18
N VAL A 96 2.33 -5.05 13.19
CA VAL A 96 3.29 -4.03 12.77
C VAL A 96 2.81 -2.66 13.27
N MET A 97 3.66 -1.99 14.05
CA MET A 97 3.46 -0.62 14.48
C MET A 97 4.30 0.29 13.58
N LEU A 98 3.63 0.98 12.66
CA LEU A 98 4.26 1.96 11.77
C LEU A 98 4.45 3.29 12.50
N ASP A 99 5.63 3.88 12.37
CA ASP A 99 5.90 5.23 12.84
C ASP A 99 5.48 6.25 11.78
N CYS A 100 4.99 7.41 12.24
CA CYS A 100 4.65 8.53 11.39
C CYS A 100 5.40 9.79 11.82
N ASP A 101 6.23 10.30 10.91
CA ASP A 101 6.71 11.67 10.97
C ASP A 101 5.58 12.63 10.56
N LYS A 102 4.93 13.23 11.56
CA LYS A 102 3.81 14.16 11.37
C LYS A 102 4.23 15.47 10.70
N THR A 103 5.52 15.81 10.71
CA THR A 103 6.03 16.98 9.99
C THR A 103 6.11 16.67 8.49
N ALA A 104 6.58 15.47 8.13
CA ALA A 104 6.75 15.07 6.73
C ALA A 104 5.45 14.59 6.05
N THR A 105 4.58 13.90 6.81
CA THR A 105 3.32 13.31 6.33
C THR A 105 2.19 13.51 7.34
N PRO A 106 1.71 14.75 7.58
CA PRO A 106 0.69 15.04 8.60
C PRO A 106 -0.66 14.32 8.38
N TRP A 107 -0.92 13.86 7.15
CA TRP A 107 -2.13 13.11 6.79
C TRP A 107 -2.13 11.64 7.28
N CYS A 108 -1.11 11.19 8.00
CA CYS A 108 -1.11 9.87 8.66
C CYS A 108 -2.07 9.78 9.86
N THR A 109 -2.54 10.93 10.35
CA THR A 109 -3.53 11.05 11.41
C THR A 109 -4.69 11.90 10.92
N PHE A 110 -5.85 11.72 11.54
CA PHE A 110 -6.91 12.73 11.45
C PHE A 110 -6.41 13.95 12.23
N GLY A 111 -6.24 15.08 11.54
CA GLY A 111 -5.95 16.37 12.18
C GLY A 111 -7.05 16.79 13.13
#